data_AF-F4BS45-F1
#
_entry.id   AF-F4BS45-F1
#
_cell.length_a   1.000
_cell.length_b   1.000
_cell.length_c   1.000
_cell.angle_alpha   90.00
_cell.angle_beta   90.00
_cell.angle_gamma   90.00
#
_symmetry.space_group_name_H-M   'P 1'
#
loop_
_entity.id
_entity.type
_entity.pdbx_description
1 polymer ?
#
loop_
_entity_poly.entity_id
_entity_poly.type
_entity_poly.pdbx_seq_one_letter_code
_entity_poly.pdbx_strand_id
1 'polypeptide(L)'
;MKMDIANKRPIKIFPWLMVVFWMGLIFYFSHQVQQQSWDLSHTVLGISIQIIKVTQVIVVIGLAGFVIVKLKNRGVTIGTKELLLIFLVGYLLYSLSIGVRHALVPPDLHHFIRKNAHFFIYLILGVLVKYALNSTGIIGFKAVAVGLLICVAYAFSDEIHQLVVPGRGGQLSDVVIDSCGAGLGILLQMTFIKFISKKALNRKTPENKVAE
;
A
#
# COMPACT_ATOMS: atom_id res chain seq x y z
N MET A 1 -53.16 16.53 10.38
CA MET A 1 -52.14 16.26 9.35
C MET A 1 -50.77 16.66 9.91
N LYS A 2 -50.06 15.74 10.58
CA LYS A 2 -48.68 15.97 11.02
C LYS A 2 -47.78 15.61 9.85
N MET A 3 -47.11 16.60 9.27
CA MET A 3 -46.04 16.37 8.31
C MET A 3 -44.91 15.64 9.03
N ASP A 4 -44.66 14.40 8.64
CA ASP A 4 -43.42 13.69 8.96
C ASP A 4 -42.25 14.47 8.34
N ILE A 5 -41.60 15.29 9.17
CA ILE A 5 -40.31 15.86 8.83
C ILE A 5 -39.33 14.70 8.84
N ALA A 6 -39.17 14.08 7.67
CA ALA A 6 -38.20 13.04 7.40
C ALA A 6 -36.86 13.45 8.03
N ASN A 7 -36.39 12.63 8.96
CA ASN A 7 -35.12 12.74 9.65
C ASN A 7 -33.97 12.64 8.63
N LYS A 8 -33.71 13.72 7.90
CA LYS A 8 -32.59 13.84 6.97
C LYS A 8 -31.33 13.93 7.82
N ARG A 9 -30.61 12.81 7.95
CA ARG A 9 -29.25 12.83 8.51
C ARG A 9 -28.46 13.93 7.76
N PRO A 10 -27.75 14.82 8.48
CA PRO A 10 -27.03 15.91 7.83
C PRO A 10 -26.05 15.32 6.79
N ILE A 11 -26.03 15.91 5.60
CA ILE A 11 -25.12 15.49 4.52
C ILE A 11 -23.70 15.66 5.06
N LYS A 12 -23.01 14.54 5.23
CA LYS A 12 -21.60 14.55 5.65
C LYS A 12 -20.75 14.87 4.42
N ILE A 13 -20.44 16.15 4.26
CA ILE A 13 -19.67 16.69 3.12
C ILE A 13 -18.21 16.25 3.20
N PHE A 14 -17.64 16.21 4.41
CA PHE A 14 -16.21 15.95 4.61
C PHE A 14 -15.72 14.61 3.99
N PRO A 15 -16.38 13.45 4.19
CA PRO A 15 -15.98 12.20 3.52
C PRO A 15 -15.95 12.29 2.00
N TRP A 16 -16.88 13.02 1.39
CA TRP A 16 -16.91 13.21 -0.06
C TRP A 16 -15.81 14.16 -0.55
N LEU A 17 -15.44 15.18 0.24
CA LEU A 17 -14.27 16.01 -0.07
C LEU A 17 -12.99 15.17 -0.12
N MET A 18 -12.82 14.20 0.79
CA MET A 18 -11.68 13.28 0.75
C MET A 18 -11.68 12.40 -0.50
N VAL A 19 -12.85 11.92 -0.93
CA VAL A 19 -13.00 11.16 -2.18
C VAL A 19 -12.59 12.02 -3.38
N VAL A 20 -13.13 13.24 -3.49
CA VAL A 20 -12.82 14.15 -4.60
C VAL A 20 -11.34 14.53 -4.62
N PHE A 21 -10.77 14.84 -3.46
CA PHE A 21 -9.33 15.11 -3.35
C PHE A 21 -8.51 13.92 -3.83
N TRP A 22 -8.87 12.70 -3.41
CA TRP A 22 -8.15 11.49 -3.81
C TRP A 22 -8.29 11.17 -5.31
N MET A 23 -9.47 11.40 -5.88
CA MET A 23 -9.68 11.33 -7.33
C MET A 23 -8.80 12.36 -8.05
N GLY A 24 -8.73 13.61 -7.56
CA GLY A 24 -7.80 14.61 -8.09
C GLY A 24 -6.34 14.17 -8.07
N LEU A 25 -5.92 13.46 -7.02
CA LEU A 25 -4.58 12.88 -6.92
C LEU A 25 -4.34 11.78 -7.97
N ILE A 26 -5.31 10.87 -8.17
CA ILE A 26 -5.23 9.83 -9.22
C ILE A 26 -5.11 10.48 -10.59
N PHE A 27 -5.97 11.45 -10.89
CA PHE A 27 -5.95 12.20 -12.14
C PHE A 27 -4.60 12.89 -12.38
N TYR A 28 -4.02 13.51 -11.35
CA TYR A 28 -2.69 14.14 -11.46
C TYR A 28 -1.60 13.14 -11.88
N PHE A 29 -1.60 11.92 -11.34
CA PHE A 29 -0.65 10.88 -11.75
C PHE A 29 -0.96 10.30 -13.15
N SER A 30 -2.24 10.20 -13.50
CA SER A 30 -2.70 9.70 -14.80
C SER A 30 -2.38 10.65 -15.95
N HIS A 31 -2.43 11.96 -15.69
CA HIS A 31 -2.10 13.00 -16.68
C HIS A 31 -0.60 13.03 -17.05
N GLN A 32 0.26 12.36 -16.27
CA GLN A 32 1.69 12.32 -16.57
C GLN A 32 1.96 11.56 -17.87
N VAL A 33 2.72 12.21 -18.76
CA VAL A 33 3.22 11.56 -19.98
C VAL A 33 4.01 10.30 -19.65
N GLN A 34 4.03 9.34 -20.57
CA GLN A 34 4.61 8.02 -20.31
C GLN A 34 6.05 8.10 -19.79
N GLN A 35 6.87 8.98 -20.35
CA GLN A 35 8.26 9.18 -19.93
C GLN A 35 8.37 9.65 -18.48
N GLN A 36 7.57 10.64 -18.06
CA GLN A 36 7.60 11.15 -16.68
C GLN A 36 7.21 10.07 -15.67
N SER A 37 6.19 9.27 -15.98
CA SER A 37 5.79 8.15 -15.11
C SER A 37 6.86 7.06 -15.03
N TRP A 38 7.57 6.83 -16.14
CA TRP A 38 8.68 5.89 -16.21
C TRP A 38 9.85 6.39 -15.37
N ASP A 39 10.26 7.65 -15.55
CA ASP A 39 11.35 8.29 -14.80
C ASP A 39 11.07 8.33 -13.30
N LEU A 40 9.83 8.59 -12.88
CA LEU A 40 9.42 8.52 -11.48
C LEU A 40 9.62 7.12 -10.91
N SER A 41 9.15 6.09 -11.62
CA SER A 41 9.29 4.69 -11.20
C SER A 41 10.76 4.25 -11.16
N HIS A 42 11.58 4.72 -12.10
CA HIS A 42 13.03 4.54 -12.11
C HIS A 42 13.73 5.19 -10.93
N THR A 43 13.37 6.43 -10.64
CA THR A 43 13.95 7.19 -9.52
C THR A 43 13.64 6.49 -8.19
N VAL A 44 12.40 6.07 -7.96
CA VAL A 44 11.99 5.34 -6.76
C VAL A 44 12.79 4.04 -6.62
N LEU A 45 12.96 3.28 -7.71
CA LEU A 45 13.74 2.05 -7.70
C LEU A 45 15.22 2.29 -7.44
N GLY A 46 15.81 3.31 -8.06
CA GLY A 46 17.21 3.69 -7.84
C GLY A 46 17.50 4.00 -6.38
N ILE A 47 16.65 4.85 -5.77
CA ILE A 47 16.75 5.20 -4.34
C ILE A 47 16.57 3.94 -3.47
N SER A 48 15.58 3.11 -3.78
CA SER A 48 15.30 1.88 -3.02
C SER A 48 16.49 0.91 -3.05
N ILE A 49 17.10 0.70 -4.22
CA ILE A 49 18.29 -0.15 -4.38
C ILE A 49 19.47 0.43 -3.59
N GLN A 50 19.65 1.75 -3.58
CA GLN A 50 20.70 2.39 -2.81
C GLN A 50 20.52 2.21 -1.30
N ILE A 51 19.28 2.38 -0.80
CA ILE A 51 18.95 2.12 0.60
C ILE A 51 19.26 0.66 0.96
N ILE A 52 18.81 -0.30 0.15
CA ILE A 52 19.08 -1.73 0.37
C ILE A 52 20.59 -2.00 0.44
N LYS A 53 21.39 -1.42 -0.46
CA LYS A 53 22.85 -1.57 -0.44
C LYS A 53 23.46 -1.07 0.86
N VAL A 54 23.05 0.11 1.34
CA VAL A 54 23.56 0.70 2.58
C VAL A 54 23.15 -0.15 3.79
N THR A 55 21.88 -0.53 3.88
CA THR A 55 21.37 -1.39 4.96
C THR A 55 22.10 -2.74 4.99
N GLN A 56 22.38 -3.35 3.84
CA GLN A 56 23.12 -4.61 3.77
C GLN A 56 24.54 -4.48 4.30
N VAL A 57 25.25 -3.40 3.97
CA VAL A 57 26.60 -3.14 4.51
C VAL A 57 26.56 -2.99 6.03
N ILE A 58 25.59 -2.23 6.56
CA ILE A 58 25.41 -2.05 8.00
C ILE A 58 25.15 -3.40 8.69
N VAL A 59 24.28 -4.24 8.12
CA VAL A 59 23.97 -5.57 8.65
C VAL A 59 25.19 -6.47 8.65
N VAL A 60 25.98 -6.50 7.57
CA VAL A 60 27.20 -7.34 7.48
C VAL A 60 28.23 -6.90 8.53
N ILE A 61 28.45 -5.59 8.68
CA ILE A 61 29.34 -5.04 9.72
C ILE A 61 28.82 -5.37 11.12
N GLY A 62 27.52 -5.21 11.35
CA GLY A 62 26.86 -5.53 12.62
C GLY A 62 26.98 -7.00 13.00
N LEU A 63 26.80 -7.92 12.04
CA LEU A 63 26.98 -9.36 12.24
C LEU A 63 28.44 -9.70 12.55
N ALA A 64 29.39 -9.11 11.83
CA ALA A 64 30.82 -9.29 12.10
C ALA A 64 31.18 -8.82 13.52
N GLY A 65 30.71 -7.64 13.92
CA GLY A 65 30.89 -7.11 15.28
C GLY A 65 30.25 -8.01 16.35
N PHE A 66 29.03 -8.50 16.11
CA PHE A 66 28.33 -9.41 17.02
C PHE A 66 29.12 -10.72 17.24
N VAL A 67 29.66 -11.30 16.17
CA VAL A 67 30.51 -12.51 16.25
C VAL A 67 31.76 -12.23 17.09
N ILE A 68 32.45 -11.11 16.84
CA ILE A 68 33.65 -10.71 17.59
C ILE A 68 33.35 -10.60 19.09
N VAL A 69 32.29 -9.89 19.46
CA VAL A 69 31.89 -9.74 20.88
C VAL A 69 31.56 -11.08 21.52
N LYS A 70 30.80 -11.94 20.81
CA LYS A 70 30.40 -13.25 21.32
C LYS A 70 31.59 -14.20 21.49
N LEU A 71 32.58 -14.15 20.60
CA LEU A 71 33.82 -14.92 20.71
C LEU A 71 34.67 -14.43 21.89
N LYS A 72 34.81 -13.10 22.05
CA LYS A 72 35.52 -12.51 23.19
C LYS A 72 34.88 -12.88 24.53
N ASN A 73 33.55 -12.86 24.62
CA ASN A 73 32.81 -13.27 25.82
C ASN A 73 32.97 -14.77 26.15
N ARG A 74 33.41 -15.60 25.20
CA ARG A 74 33.76 -17.01 25.42
C ARG A 74 35.24 -17.22 25.74
N GLY A 75 36.02 -16.15 25.94
CA GLY A 75 37.45 -16.21 26.22
C GLY A 75 38.31 -16.55 25.00
N VAL A 76 37.76 -16.50 23.79
CA VAL A 76 38.52 -16.75 22.56
C VAL A 76 39.38 -15.52 22.23
N THR A 77 40.69 -15.71 22.11
CA THR A 77 41.61 -14.67 21.64
C THR A 77 41.48 -14.53 20.13
N ILE A 78 41.12 -13.33 19.67
CA ILE A 78 40.94 -13.05 18.25
C ILE A 78 42.28 -12.56 17.70
N GLY A 79 42.93 -13.39 16.90
CA GLY A 79 44.15 -13.04 16.17
C GLY A 79 43.85 -12.45 14.80
N THR A 80 44.92 -12.24 14.02
CA THR A 80 44.84 -11.66 12.67
C THR A 80 44.17 -12.61 11.67
N LYS A 81 44.37 -13.92 11.81
CA LYS A 81 43.78 -14.94 10.93
C LYS A 81 42.25 -14.99 11.08
N GLU A 82 41.76 -14.87 12.31
CA GLU A 82 40.34 -14.89 12.63
C GLU A 82 39.66 -13.60 12.13
N LEU A 83 40.30 -12.43 12.29
CA LEU A 83 39.81 -11.17 11.72
C LEU A 83 39.75 -11.21 10.19
N LEU A 84 40.79 -11.74 9.54
CA LEU A 84 40.81 -11.93 8.09
C LEU A 84 39.69 -12.86 7.63
N LEU A 85 39.44 -13.95 8.36
CA LEU A 85 38.35 -14.88 8.05
C LEU A 85 36.98 -14.21 8.20
N ILE A 86 36.75 -13.45 9.27
CA ILE A 86 35.50 -12.70 9.47
C ILE A 86 35.28 -11.69 8.34
N PHE A 87 36.33 -10.96 7.93
CA PHE A 87 36.27 -10.03 6.81
C PHE A 87 35.97 -10.73 5.49
N LEU A 88 36.67 -11.84 5.20
CA LEU A 88 36.46 -12.65 4.00
C LEU A 88 35.02 -13.18 3.92
N VAL A 89 34.51 -13.72 5.02
CA VAL A 89 33.12 -14.21 5.10
C VAL A 89 32.12 -13.06 4.93
N GLY A 90 32.36 -11.91 5.56
CA GLY A 90 31.52 -10.72 5.38
C GLY A 90 31.49 -10.23 3.93
N TYR A 91 32.64 -10.17 3.27
CA TYR A 91 32.76 -9.81 1.85
C TYR A 91 32.06 -10.83 0.95
N LEU A 92 32.20 -12.13 1.23
CA LEU A 92 31.51 -13.20 0.50
C LEU A 92 29.99 -13.06 0.63
N LEU A 93 29.47 -12.85 1.84
CA LEU A 93 28.04 -12.65 2.09
C LEU A 93 27.50 -11.40 1.37
N TYR A 94 28.26 -10.31 1.38
CA TYR A 94 27.90 -9.09 0.66
C TYR A 94 27.86 -9.30 -0.87
N SER A 95 28.88 -9.96 -1.42
CA SER A 95 29.00 -10.22 -2.86
C SER A 95 27.91 -11.19 -3.33
N LEU A 96 27.64 -12.24 -2.55
CA LEU A 96 26.53 -13.15 -2.81
C LEU A 96 25.18 -12.42 -2.80
N SER A 97 24.96 -11.55 -1.82
CA SER A 97 23.73 -10.74 -1.73
C SER A 97 23.52 -9.84 -2.96
N ILE A 98 24.60 -9.22 -3.47
CA ILE A 98 24.56 -8.47 -4.72
C ILE A 98 24.20 -9.38 -5.90
N GLY A 99 24.86 -10.53 -6.03
CA GLY A 99 24.60 -11.49 -7.11
C GLY A 99 23.14 -11.97 -7.11
N VAL A 100 22.62 -12.32 -5.94
CA VAL A 100 21.21 -12.73 -5.75
C VAL A 100 20.26 -11.60 -6.16
N ARG A 101 20.53 -10.34 -5.79
CA ARG A 101 19.70 -9.21 -6.22
C ARG A 101 19.67 -9.06 -7.75
N HIS A 102 20.81 -9.18 -8.42
CA HIS A 102 20.85 -9.11 -9.88
C HIS A 102 20.12 -10.26 -10.56
N ALA A 103 20.11 -11.46 -9.95
CA ALA A 103 19.39 -12.62 -10.47
C ALA A 103 17.86 -12.56 -10.21
N LEU A 104 17.43 -11.95 -9.09
CA LEU A 104 16.02 -11.94 -8.67
C LEU A 104 15.24 -10.71 -9.11
N VAL A 105 15.91 -9.59 -9.42
CA VAL A 105 15.22 -8.37 -9.87
C VAL A 105 14.80 -8.53 -11.34
N PRO A 106 13.49 -8.59 -11.64
CA PRO A 106 13.04 -8.76 -13.02
C PRO A 106 13.33 -7.48 -13.83
N PRO A 107 13.63 -7.61 -15.14
CA PRO A 107 13.92 -6.47 -16.00
C PRO A 107 12.74 -5.46 -16.07
N ASP A 108 11.50 -5.94 -15.94
CA ASP A 108 10.29 -5.11 -16.01
C ASP A 108 9.78 -4.62 -14.64
N LEU A 109 10.65 -4.58 -13.62
CA LEU A 109 10.26 -4.20 -12.26
C LEU A 109 9.58 -2.82 -12.19
N HIS A 110 9.99 -1.87 -13.03
CA HIS A 110 9.38 -0.54 -13.12
C HIS A 110 7.91 -0.63 -13.55
N HIS A 111 7.62 -1.47 -14.54
CA HIS A 111 6.26 -1.70 -15.00
C HIS A 111 5.42 -2.35 -13.90
N PHE A 112 5.99 -3.35 -13.21
CA PHE A 112 5.34 -4.00 -12.08
C PHE A 112 5.01 -3.01 -10.96
N ILE A 113 5.95 -2.14 -10.57
CA ILE A 113 5.72 -1.13 -9.52
C ILE A 113 4.60 -0.17 -9.93
N ARG A 114 4.58 0.29 -11.18
CA ARG A 114 3.52 1.17 -11.66
C ARG A 114 2.15 0.51 -11.56
N LYS A 115 1.99 -0.73 -12.03
CA LYS A 115 0.72 -1.46 -11.94
C LYS A 115 0.27 -1.68 -10.49
N ASN A 116 1.20 -1.96 -9.59
CA ASN A 116 0.89 -2.10 -8.16
C ASN A 116 0.50 -0.75 -7.52
N ALA A 117 1.14 0.36 -7.90
CA ALA A 117 0.78 1.68 -7.41
C ALA A 117 -0.67 2.05 -7.77
N HIS A 118 -1.08 1.74 -9.00
CA HIS A 118 -2.46 1.87 -9.48
C HIS A 118 -3.44 0.99 -8.67
N PHE A 119 -3.11 -0.29 -8.46
CA PHE A 119 -3.88 -1.16 -7.58
C PHE A 119 -4.10 -0.55 -6.17
N PHE A 120 -3.03 -0.06 -5.53
CA PHE A 120 -3.11 0.49 -4.17
C PHE A 120 -3.82 1.86 -4.11
N ILE A 121 -3.67 2.72 -5.12
CA ILE A 121 -4.36 4.02 -5.14
C ILE A 121 -5.88 3.82 -5.27
N TYR A 122 -6.31 2.85 -6.08
CA TYR A 122 -7.72 2.46 -6.18
C TYR A 122 -8.23 1.70 -4.95
N LEU A 123 -7.37 0.92 -4.27
CA LEU A 123 -7.72 0.34 -2.97
C LEU A 123 -8.10 1.41 -1.96
N ILE A 124 -7.31 2.47 -1.85
CA ILE A 124 -7.63 3.61 -0.96
C ILE A 124 -8.91 4.31 -1.43
N LEU A 125 -9.09 4.51 -2.74
CA LEU A 125 -10.33 5.07 -3.29
C LEU A 125 -11.55 4.22 -2.87
N GLY A 126 -11.47 2.90 -2.97
CA GLY A 126 -12.54 1.98 -2.56
C GLY A 126 -12.90 2.10 -1.08
N VAL A 127 -11.90 2.22 -0.20
CA VAL A 127 -12.11 2.49 1.24
C VAL A 127 -12.83 3.82 1.44
N LEU A 128 -12.37 4.90 0.80
CA LEU A 128 -12.92 6.24 0.93
C LEU A 128 -14.35 6.35 0.40
N VAL A 129 -14.62 5.81 -0.79
CA VAL A 129 -15.96 5.81 -1.39
C VAL A 129 -16.92 5.02 -0.51
N LYS A 130 -16.53 3.82 -0.04
CA LYS A 130 -17.38 3.03 0.86
C LYS A 130 -17.65 3.74 2.18
N TYR A 131 -16.64 4.42 2.74
CA TYR A 131 -16.81 5.24 3.93
C TYR A 131 -17.77 6.41 3.70
N ALA A 132 -17.62 7.13 2.59
CA ALA A 132 -18.49 8.24 2.21
C ALA A 132 -19.94 7.80 2.00
N LEU A 133 -20.17 6.67 1.33
CA LEU A 133 -21.51 6.08 1.14
C LEU A 133 -22.17 5.69 2.47
N ASN A 134 -21.43 5.01 3.36
CA ASN A 134 -21.93 4.66 4.69
C ASN A 134 -22.26 5.94 5.50
N SER A 135 -21.50 7.01 5.32
CA SER A 135 -21.70 8.28 6.02
C SER A 135 -22.99 9.01 5.63
N THR A 136 -23.49 8.78 4.41
CA THR A 136 -24.76 9.34 3.89
C THR A 136 -25.94 8.38 4.06
N GLY A 137 -25.75 7.25 4.75
CA GLY A 137 -26.81 6.30 5.07
C GLY A 137 -26.97 5.17 4.05
N ILE A 138 -26.16 5.12 2.99
CA ILE A 138 -26.13 3.98 2.07
C ILE A 138 -25.29 2.88 2.72
N ILE A 139 -25.92 1.77 3.12
CA ILE A 139 -25.27 0.69 3.88
C ILE A 139 -25.42 -0.66 3.19
N GLY A 140 -24.78 -1.70 3.76
CA GLY A 140 -24.90 -3.08 3.30
C GLY A 140 -24.44 -3.28 1.85
N PHE A 141 -25.12 -4.19 1.15
CA PHE A 141 -24.85 -4.56 -0.25
C PHE A 141 -25.01 -3.37 -1.20
N LYS A 142 -26.01 -2.50 -0.97
CA LYS A 142 -26.23 -1.32 -1.81
C LYS A 142 -24.99 -0.42 -1.88
N ALA A 143 -24.34 -0.17 -0.75
CA ALA A 143 -23.11 0.63 -0.76
C ALA A 143 -21.89 -0.12 -1.30
N VAL A 144 -21.89 -1.45 -1.32
CA VAL A 144 -20.86 -2.23 -2.04
C VAL A 144 -21.05 -2.06 -3.55
N ALA A 145 -22.27 -2.30 -4.05
CA ALA A 145 -22.58 -2.19 -5.47
C ALA A 145 -22.36 -0.77 -6.01
N VAL A 146 -22.89 0.25 -5.32
CA VAL A 146 -22.69 1.66 -5.72
C VAL A 146 -21.22 2.06 -5.59
N GLY A 147 -20.52 1.61 -4.54
CA GLY A 147 -19.12 1.94 -4.35
C GLY A 147 -18.22 1.36 -5.44
N LEU A 148 -18.43 0.09 -5.79
CA LEU A 148 -17.76 -0.57 -6.91
C LEU A 148 -18.07 0.14 -8.23
N LEU A 149 -19.34 0.45 -8.50
CA LEU A 149 -19.74 1.13 -9.72
C LEU A 149 -19.02 2.48 -9.88
N ILE A 150 -18.94 3.29 -8.82
CA ILE A 150 -18.22 4.57 -8.83
C ILE A 150 -16.74 4.34 -9.15
N CYS A 151 -16.09 3.38 -8.48
CA CYS A 151 -14.65 3.14 -8.68
C CYS A 151 -14.34 2.58 -10.07
N VAL A 152 -15.15 1.65 -10.57
CA VAL A 152 -15.01 1.06 -11.91
C VAL A 152 -15.24 2.11 -12.99
N ALA A 153 -16.31 2.91 -12.86
CA ALA A 153 -16.58 4.01 -13.80
C ALA A 153 -15.42 5.02 -13.80
N TYR A 154 -14.84 5.29 -12.64
CA TYR A 154 -13.68 6.16 -12.54
C TYR A 154 -12.44 5.55 -13.19
N ALA A 155 -12.17 4.25 -12.99
CA ALA A 155 -11.08 3.54 -13.67
C ALA A 155 -11.21 3.58 -15.20
N PHE A 156 -12.42 3.39 -15.73
CA PHE A 156 -12.67 3.59 -17.16
C PHE A 156 -12.40 5.03 -17.60
N SER A 157 -12.85 6.02 -16.83
CA SER A 157 -12.61 7.42 -17.17
C SER A 157 -11.12 7.78 -17.15
N ASP A 158 -10.35 7.14 -16.27
CA ASP A 158 -8.90 7.32 -16.16
C ASP A 158 -8.19 6.77 -17.39
N GLU A 159 -8.53 5.56 -17.82
CA GLU A 159 -7.96 4.96 -19.04
C GLU A 159 -8.34 5.72 -20.30
N ILE A 160 -9.57 6.23 -20.38
CA ILE A 160 -9.99 7.12 -21.47
C ILE A 160 -9.20 8.42 -21.46
N HIS A 161 -8.92 8.99 -20.28
CA HIS A 161 -8.07 10.17 -20.16
C HIS A 161 -6.64 9.87 -20.60
N GLN A 162 -6.08 8.72 -20.25
CA GLN A 162 -4.75 8.34 -20.69
C GLN A 162 -4.63 8.23 -22.21
N LEU A 163 -5.70 7.90 -22.94
CA LEU A 163 -5.68 7.89 -24.42
C LEU A 163 -5.39 9.25 -25.04
N VAL A 164 -5.64 10.36 -24.33
CA VAL A 164 -5.31 11.71 -24.81
C VAL A 164 -3.94 12.20 -24.34
N VAL A 165 -3.24 11.41 -23.51
CA VAL A 165 -1.91 11.75 -22.99
C VAL A 165 -0.82 11.19 -23.91
N PRO A 166 0.16 12.01 -24.35
CA PRO A 166 1.24 11.55 -25.22
C PRO A 166 2.02 10.35 -24.68
N GLY A 167 2.18 9.33 -25.54
CA GLY A 167 2.90 8.09 -25.22
C GLY A 167 2.15 7.13 -24.30
N ARG A 168 0.94 7.49 -23.83
CA ARG A 168 0.09 6.58 -23.05
C ARG A 168 -0.88 5.85 -23.98
N GLY A 169 -1.26 4.65 -23.58
CA GLY A 169 -2.30 3.87 -24.24
C GLY A 169 -3.20 3.28 -23.17
N GLY A 170 -4.51 3.39 -23.35
CA GLY A 170 -5.48 2.81 -22.45
C GLY A 170 -5.47 1.28 -22.55
N GLN A 171 -5.48 0.59 -21.41
CA GLN A 171 -5.48 -0.86 -21.31
C GLN A 171 -6.65 -1.34 -20.46
N LEU A 172 -7.46 -2.24 -21.01
CA LEU A 172 -8.54 -2.87 -20.23
C LEU A 172 -8.00 -3.61 -19.00
N SER A 173 -6.78 -4.14 -19.08
CA SER A 173 -6.11 -4.76 -17.93
C SER A 173 -5.88 -3.78 -16.77
N ASP A 174 -5.68 -2.49 -17.05
CA ASP A 174 -5.53 -1.47 -16.00
C ASP A 174 -6.85 -1.24 -15.27
N VAL A 175 -7.96 -1.12 -16.02
CA VAL A 175 -9.30 -1.04 -15.43
C VAL A 175 -9.56 -2.24 -14.51
N VAL A 176 -9.18 -3.46 -14.93
CA VAL A 176 -9.37 -4.66 -14.11
C VAL A 176 -8.54 -4.61 -12.83
N ILE A 177 -7.26 -4.25 -12.91
CA ILE A 177 -6.37 -4.13 -11.75
C ILE A 177 -6.90 -3.09 -10.75
N ASP A 178 -7.28 -1.92 -11.25
CA ASP A 178 -7.82 -0.82 -10.46
C ASP A 178 -9.14 -1.21 -9.79
N SER A 179 -10.02 -1.88 -10.53
CA SER A 179 -11.29 -2.40 -10.02
C SER A 179 -11.08 -3.46 -8.93
N CYS A 180 -10.10 -4.35 -9.09
CA CYS A 180 -9.72 -5.32 -8.07
C CYS A 180 -9.19 -4.64 -6.80
N GLY A 181 -8.35 -3.60 -6.96
CA GLY A 181 -7.85 -2.78 -5.85
C GLY A 181 -9.01 -2.16 -5.07
N ALA A 182 -9.90 -1.46 -5.76
CA ALA A 182 -11.08 -0.84 -5.17
C ALA A 182 -11.99 -1.85 -4.45
N GLY A 183 -12.22 -3.01 -5.06
CA GLY A 183 -13.00 -4.10 -4.44
C GLY A 183 -12.38 -4.60 -3.14
N LEU A 184 -11.06 -4.80 -3.12
CA LEU A 184 -10.34 -5.17 -1.89
C LEU A 184 -10.44 -4.07 -0.83
N GLY A 185 -10.33 -2.79 -1.22
CA GLY A 185 -10.51 -1.65 -0.32
C GLY A 185 -11.88 -1.63 0.34
N ILE A 186 -12.94 -1.83 -0.44
CA ILE A 186 -14.32 -1.93 0.07
C ILE A 186 -14.44 -3.09 1.07
N LEU A 187 -13.87 -4.26 0.74
CA LEU A 187 -13.89 -5.44 1.61
C LEU A 187 -13.17 -5.19 2.94
N LEU A 188 -11.97 -4.59 2.90
CA LEU A 188 -11.19 -4.25 4.09
C LEU A 188 -11.93 -3.27 5.00
N GLN A 189 -12.61 -2.29 4.40
CA GLN A 189 -13.43 -1.35 5.17
C GLN A 189 -14.57 -2.06 5.91
N MET A 190 -15.22 -3.03 5.26
CA MET A 190 -16.32 -3.80 5.86
C MET A 190 -15.84 -4.66 7.03
N THR A 191 -14.72 -5.35 6.89
CA THR A 191 -14.16 -6.21 7.96
C THR A 191 -13.66 -5.37 9.12
N PHE A 192 -13.05 -4.22 8.86
CA PHE A 192 -12.58 -3.29 9.88
C PHE A 192 -13.72 -2.73 10.74
N ILE A 193 -14.83 -2.29 10.12
CA ILE A 193 -16.01 -1.82 10.88
C ILE A 193 -16.59 -2.94 11.74
N LYS A 194 -16.77 -4.14 11.19
CA LYS A 194 -17.29 -5.29 11.95
C LYS A 194 -16.41 -5.63 13.15
N PHE A 195 -15.09 -5.59 12.97
CA PHE A 195 -14.13 -5.84 14.05
C PHE A 195 -14.24 -4.81 15.17
N ILE A 196 -14.33 -3.52 14.84
CA ILE A 196 -14.51 -2.45 15.83
C ILE A 196 -15.85 -2.58 16.54
N SER A 197 -16.95 -2.82 15.82
CA SER A 197 -18.28 -2.99 16.42
C SER A 197 -18.34 -4.18 17.38
N LYS A 198 -17.73 -5.32 17.01
CA LYS A 198 -17.65 -6.50 17.88
C LYS A 198 -16.82 -6.21 19.14
N LYS A 199 -15.68 -5.53 18.99
CA LYS A 199 -14.83 -5.13 20.14
C LYS A 199 -15.55 -4.14 21.07
N ALA A 200 -16.31 -3.19 20.52
CA ALA A 200 -17.10 -2.24 21.29
C ALA A 200 -18.27 -2.92 22.04
N LEU A 201 -18.93 -3.90 21.41
CA LEU A 201 -19.97 -4.70 22.04
C LEU A 201 -19.40 -5.53 23.20
N ASN A 202 -18.30 -6.25 22.97
CA ASN A 202 -17.63 -7.08 23.99
C ASN A 202 -17.07 -6.27 25.17
N ARG A 203 -16.81 -4.96 25.01
CA ARG A 203 -16.40 -4.07 26.11
C ARG A 203 -17.55 -3.63 27.02
N LYS A 204 -18.80 -3.64 26.53
CA LYS A 204 -19.99 -3.26 27.33
C LYS A 204 -20.57 -4.44 28.14
N THR A 205 -20.27 -5.67 27.76
CA THR A 205 -20.78 -6.89 28.40
C THR A 205 -20.13 -7.32 29.72
N PRO A 206 -18.87 -6.93 30.10
CA PRO A 206 -18.28 -7.38 31.37
C PRO A 206 -18.80 -6.61 32.61
N GLU A 207 -19.25 -5.36 32.48
CA GLU A 207 -19.67 -4.54 33.64
C GLU A 207 -21.10 -4.85 34.13
N ASN A 208 -21.99 -5.34 33.26
CA ASN A 208 -23.38 -5.63 33.62
C ASN A 208 -23.62 -7.03 34.23
N LYS A 209 -22.56 -7.80 34.54
CA LYS A 209 -22.67 -9.13 35.16
C LYS A 209 -22.28 -9.20 36.64
N VAL A 210 -21.93 -8.07 37.27
CA VAL A 210 -21.52 -8.01 38.69
C VAL A 210 -22.55 -7.26 39.56
N ALA A 211 -23.71 -6.89 38.99
CA ALA A 211 -24.75 -6.11 39.66
C ALA A 211 -26.08 -6.85 39.87
N GLU A 212 -26.09 -8.19 39.76
CA GLU A 212 -27.22 -9.05 40.17
C GLU A 212 -26.82 -9.98 41.31
#